data_AF-A0A3M1Q1W9-F1
#
_entry.id   AF-A0A3M1Q1W9-F1
#
_cell.length_a   1.000
_cell.length_b   1.000
_cell.length_c   1.000
_cell.angle_alpha   90.00
_cell.angle_beta   90.00
_cell.angle_gamma   90.00
#
_symmetry.space_group_name_H-M   'P 1'
#
loop_
_entity.id
_entity.type
_entity.pdbx_description
1 polymer ?
#
loop_
_entity_poly.entity_id
_entity_poly.type
_entity_poly.pdbx_seq_one_letter_code
_entity_poly.pdbx_strand_id
1 'polypeptide(L)'
;MQPERLAMFGRKQPQPTVTVTAARRPRKVPLTDTRQPTQPAAFDLNELITPETEQSGTIAGATNPAPSSDEISSSPSTDTETLPDVASSEAHPATEPDGAADAGRDQSSAAPPAAQFDERDDVISVIHELEDQLDRYEEIRAKLEQRLNEETQGRQAAEQTAQELEWRLLAMETKLEAAEQSRQEIAQLEEELKDAETNAARLREQLTQAQAEQTRLEQELRTQQKSLEELWTLRKERDGLRSELKAARSRADQLQRALEESTQQRNTLAGSLQKATAQLDEAQNQNRSLRGRLTTALEEKGELERSVTNLSEKLATL
;
A
#
# COMPACT_ATOMS: atom_id res chain seq x y z
N MET A 1 29.56 34.74 -54.43
CA MET A 1 30.49 33.59 -54.50
C MET A 1 30.24 32.68 -53.31
N GLN A 2 29.52 31.59 -53.52
CA GLN A 2 29.70 30.31 -52.77
C GLN A 2 30.83 29.51 -53.49
N PRO A 3 31.28 28.30 -53.07
CA PRO A 3 30.83 27.35 -52.02
C PRO A 3 31.99 26.78 -51.14
N GLU A 4 31.77 25.96 -50.10
CA GLU A 4 31.85 24.46 -50.12
C GLU A 4 31.51 23.93 -48.69
N ARG A 5 30.56 22.98 -48.51
CA ARG A 5 30.69 21.49 -48.52
C ARG A 5 31.55 20.96 -47.34
N LEU A 6 31.31 19.85 -46.63
CA LEU A 6 30.43 18.68 -46.69
C LEU A 6 30.90 17.72 -45.56
N ALA A 7 30.00 17.11 -44.78
CA ALA A 7 30.12 15.80 -44.06
C ALA A 7 29.11 15.81 -42.88
N MET A 8 27.94 15.17 -42.87
CA MET A 8 27.52 13.82 -43.27
C MET A 8 28.31 12.69 -42.59
N PHE A 9 27.98 12.39 -41.34
CA PHE A 9 28.06 11.02 -40.80
C PHE A 9 26.89 10.76 -39.84
N GLY A 10 25.81 10.19 -40.41
CA GLY A 10 24.76 9.55 -39.64
C GLY A 10 25.18 8.13 -39.27
N ARG A 11 25.31 7.84 -37.98
CA ARG A 11 25.36 6.45 -37.48
C ARG A 11 23.93 6.00 -37.19
N LYS A 12 23.39 5.15 -38.07
CA LYS A 12 22.20 4.34 -37.80
C LYS A 12 22.56 3.29 -36.74
N GLN A 13 21.99 3.41 -35.56
CA GLN A 13 21.91 2.34 -34.57
C GLN A 13 20.98 1.23 -35.10
N PRO A 14 21.37 -0.06 -35.06
CA PRO A 14 20.46 -1.16 -35.35
C PRO A 14 19.50 -1.39 -34.18
N GLN A 15 18.20 -1.36 -34.47
CA GLN A 15 17.12 -1.74 -33.57
C GLN A 15 17.14 -3.26 -33.31
N PRO A 16 16.88 -3.75 -32.10
CA PRO A 16 16.77 -5.18 -31.82
C PRO A 16 15.48 -5.77 -32.38
N THR A 17 15.62 -6.89 -33.08
CA THR A 17 14.54 -7.75 -33.57
C THR A 17 13.75 -8.34 -32.40
N VAL A 18 12.51 -7.88 -32.18
CA VAL A 18 11.58 -8.49 -31.23
C VAL A 18 10.83 -9.62 -31.94
N THR A 19 11.13 -10.86 -31.58
CA THR A 19 10.42 -12.05 -32.01
C THR A 19 9.10 -12.14 -31.24
N VAL A 20 7.98 -11.76 -31.87
CA VAL A 20 6.64 -11.91 -31.29
C VAL A 20 6.13 -13.32 -31.59
N THR A 21 6.15 -14.18 -30.58
CA THR A 21 5.53 -15.51 -30.61
C THR A 21 4.00 -15.37 -30.61
N ALA A 22 3.37 -15.85 -31.68
CA ALA A 22 1.93 -15.81 -31.88
C ALA A 22 1.18 -16.68 -30.86
N ALA A 23 0.46 -16.06 -29.94
CA ALA A 23 -0.48 -16.73 -29.03
C ALA A 23 -1.90 -16.78 -29.63
N ARG A 24 -2.45 -17.98 -29.58
CA ARG A 24 -3.79 -18.45 -29.99
C ARG A 24 -4.96 -17.47 -29.81
N ARG A 25 -5.79 -17.40 -30.85
CA ARG A 25 -7.18 -16.90 -30.81
C ARG A 25 -8.07 -17.77 -29.92
N PRO A 26 -8.88 -17.19 -29.00
CA PRO A 26 -10.07 -17.84 -28.49
C PRO A 26 -11.29 -17.60 -29.39
N ARG A 27 -12.17 -18.61 -29.37
CA ARG A 27 -13.36 -18.81 -30.20
C ARG A 27 -14.43 -17.72 -30.02
N LYS A 28 -15.14 -17.42 -31.12
CA LYS A 28 -16.42 -16.72 -31.14
C LYS A 28 -17.48 -17.55 -30.39
N VAL A 29 -18.20 -16.92 -29.47
CA VAL A 29 -19.46 -17.42 -28.91
C VAL A 29 -20.56 -16.44 -29.34
N PRO A 30 -21.70 -16.89 -29.89
CA PRO A 30 -22.72 -16.01 -30.43
C PRO A 30 -23.59 -15.36 -29.34
N LEU A 31 -23.97 -14.11 -29.63
CA LEU A 31 -24.98 -13.31 -28.95
C LEU A 31 -26.31 -14.06 -28.79
N THR A 32 -26.89 -13.98 -27.59
CA THR A 32 -28.33 -13.91 -27.41
C THR A 32 -28.68 -12.64 -26.65
N ASP A 33 -29.59 -11.91 -27.26
CA ASP A 33 -30.15 -10.61 -26.94
C ASP A 33 -31.12 -10.68 -25.74
N THR A 34 -31.59 -9.51 -25.31
CA THR A 34 -32.77 -9.21 -24.45
C THR A 34 -32.52 -8.94 -22.95
N ARG A 35 -32.39 -7.65 -22.57
CA ARG A 35 -33.33 -6.92 -21.68
C ARG A 35 -32.86 -5.50 -21.32
N GLN A 36 -33.72 -4.54 -21.71
CA GLN A 36 -34.05 -3.22 -21.14
C GLN A 36 -33.01 -2.37 -20.37
N PRO A 37 -32.84 -1.09 -20.75
CA PRO A 37 -32.18 -0.08 -19.91
C PRO A 37 -33.17 0.53 -18.90
N THR A 38 -32.86 0.42 -17.60
CA THR A 38 -33.48 1.24 -16.56
C THR A 38 -32.72 2.56 -16.45
N GLN A 39 -33.47 3.67 -16.40
CA GLN A 39 -32.98 5.04 -16.29
C GLN A 39 -32.11 5.25 -15.03
N PRO A 40 -31.04 6.08 -15.10
CA PRO A 40 -30.38 6.56 -13.89
C PRO A 40 -31.17 7.72 -13.29
N ALA A 41 -31.56 7.58 -12.02
CA ALA A 41 -32.03 8.68 -11.19
C ALA A 41 -30.91 9.71 -11.01
N ALA A 42 -31.24 10.98 -11.25
CA ALA A 42 -30.39 12.11 -10.94
C ALA A 42 -30.18 12.18 -9.42
N PHE A 43 -28.93 12.03 -8.97
CA PHE A 43 -28.50 12.41 -7.64
C PHE A 43 -28.12 13.89 -7.67
N ASP A 44 -28.95 14.72 -7.04
CA ASP A 44 -28.73 16.14 -6.85
C ASP A 44 -27.79 16.33 -5.65
N LEU A 45 -26.58 16.85 -5.88
CA LEU A 45 -25.52 17.05 -4.88
C LEU A 45 -25.38 18.52 -4.45
N ASN A 46 -26.47 19.29 -4.49
CA ASN A 46 -26.48 20.71 -4.15
C ASN A 46 -27.43 21.01 -2.98
N GLU A 47 -27.19 20.43 -1.81
CA GLU A 47 -27.83 20.91 -0.57
C GLU A 47 -27.10 20.41 0.69
N LEU A 48 -25.94 21.00 1.02
CA LEU A 48 -25.52 21.24 2.41
C LEU A 48 -24.27 22.14 2.44
N ILE A 49 -24.48 23.44 2.32
CA ILE A 49 -23.54 24.45 2.81
C ILE A 49 -24.28 25.24 3.89
N THR A 50 -23.86 25.05 5.14
CA THR A 50 -24.11 26.01 6.23
C THR A 50 -22.75 26.41 6.80
N PRO A 51 -22.36 27.69 6.74
CA PRO A 51 -21.29 28.24 7.56
C PRO A 51 -21.86 28.77 8.87
N GLU A 52 -21.03 28.82 9.92
CA GLU A 52 -21.09 29.62 11.17
C GLU A 52 -20.40 28.81 12.29
N THR A 53 -19.66 29.30 13.28
CA THR A 53 -19.04 30.59 13.62
C THR A 53 -18.08 30.27 14.78
N GLU A 54 -17.02 31.06 14.89
CA GLU A 54 -16.02 31.09 15.97
C GLU A 54 -16.65 31.13 17.39
N GLN A 55 -16.01 30.48 18.38
CA GLN A 55 -15.74 31.10 19.69
C GLN A 55 -14.80 30.28 20.59
N SER A 56 -13.87 31.02 21.19
CA SER A 56 -12.88 30.67 22.22
C SER A 56 -13.45 30.00 23.47
N GLY A 57 -12.60 29.26 24.20
CA GLY A 57 -12.88 28.94 25.61
C GLY A 57 -11.96 27.91 26.27
N THR A 58 -10.85 28.38 26.82
CA THR A 58 -9.99 27.69 27.79
C THR A 58 -10.74 27.41 29.10
N ILE A 59 -10.88 26.16 29.56
CA ILE A 59 -11.06 25.82 30.99
C ILE A 59 -10.43 24.46 31.32
N ALA A 60 -9.62 24.46 32.37
CA ALA A 60 -9.03 23.30 33.05
C ALA A 60 -10.08 22.49 33.84
N GLY A 61 -9.86 21.19 34.01
CA GLY A 61 -10.71 20.40 34.90
C GLY A 61 -10.21 18.97 35.06
N ALA A 62 -9.55 18.70 36.19
CA ALA A 62 -9.12 17.40 36.65
C ALA A 62 -10.28 16.41 36.84
N THR A 63 -10.00 15.11 36.68
CA THR A 63 -10.51 14.01 37.55
C THR A 63 -9.88 12.67 37.12
N ASN A 64 -8.99 12.14 37.97
CA ASN A 64 -8.79 10.70 38.23
C ASN A 64 -10.03 10.17 38.99
N PRO A 65 -10.23 8.84 39.29
CA PRO A 65 -9.31 7.69 39.23
C PRO A 65 -9.93 6.35 38.72
N ALA A 66 -9.11 5.31 38.52
CA ALA A 66 -9.17 4.02 39.24
C ALA A 66 -8.66 2.81 38.40
N PRO A 67 -8.02 1.81 39.06
CA PRO A 67 -7.40 0.64 38.44
C PRO A 67 -8.35 -0.57 38.42
N SER A 68 -8.24 -1.41 37.40
CA SER A 68 -8.83 -2.76 37.40
C SER A 68 -7.76 -3.79 37.76
N SER A 69 -7.84 -4.25 39.00
CA SER A 69 -7.27 -5.51 39.49
C SER A 69 -8.02 -6.68 38.84
N ASP A 70 -7.30 -7.65 38.29
CA ASP A 70 -7.80 -9.02 38.15
C ASP A 70 -6.87 -9.92 38.97
N GLU A 71 -7.31 -10.18 40.19
CA GLU A 71 -6.88 -11.31 41.01
C GLU A 71 -7.56 -12.57 40.47
N ILE A 72 -6.79 -13.59 40.09
CA ILE A 72 -7.31 -14.96 40.02
C ILE A 72 -6.71 -15.72 41.20
N SER A 73 -7.49 -15.70 42.27
CA SER A 73 -7.49 -16.66 43.36
C SER A 73 -7.80 -18.06 42.82
N SER A 74 -7.00 -19.05 43.19
CA SER A 74 -7.38 -20.47 43.07
C SER A 74 -6.68 -21.28 44.15
N SER A 75 -7.46 -21.62 45.17
CA SER A 75 -7.29 -22.68 46.16
C SER A 75 -8.69 -22.95 46.71
N PRO A 76 -8.98 -24.07 47.40
CA PRO A 76 -8.41 -25.42 47.40
C PRO A 76 -9.52 -26.47 47.14
N SER A 77 -9.17 -27.75 46.94
CA SER A 77 -10.17 -28.83 47.00
C SER A 77 -9.59 -30.06 47.66
N THR A 78 -10.13 -30.32 48.85
CA THR A 78 -10.16 -31.57 49.60
C THR A 78 -11.05 -32.59 48.90
N ASP A 79 -10.64 -33.86 48.84
CA ASP A 79 -11.47 -35.07 48.89
C ASP A 79 -10.50 -36.25 49.13
N THR A 80 -10.44 -36.90 50.30
CA THR A 80 -11.33 -37.89 50.95
C THR A 80 -11.57 -39.17 50.13
N GLU A 81 -11.31 -40.32 50.80
CA GLU A 81 -11.57 -41.73 50.42
C GLU A 81 -10.62 -42.31 49.35
N THR A 82 -10.07 -43.53 49.46
CA THR A 82 -10.68 -44.81 49.88
C THR A 82 -9.60 -45.84 50.29
N LEU A 83 -9.87 -46.63 51.33
CA LEU A 83 -9.19 -47.89 51.72
C LEU A 83 -9.52 -49.04 50.74
N PRO A 84 -8.73 -50.12 50.73
CA PRO A 84 -9.07 -51.37 51.47
C PRO A 84 -7.83 -51.91 52.21
N ASP A 85 -7.82 -52.45 53.44
CA ASP A 85 -8.55 -53.50 54.18
C ASP A 85 -8.51 -54.93 53.59
N VAL A 86 -8.37 -55.90 54.51
CA VAL A 86 -8.33 -57.38 54.40
C VAL A 86 -6.92 -57.98 54.16
N ALA A 87 -6.31 -58.84 54.99
CA ALA A 87 -6.79 -59.69 56.09
C ALA A 87 -5.64 -60.25 56.98
N SER A 88 -5.98 -60.46 58.26
CA SER A 88 -5.71 -61.62 59.14
C SER A 88 -4.24 -62.01 59.44
N SER A 89 -3.82 -62.24 60.69
CA SER A 89 -4.48 -63.12 61.67
C SER A 89 -4.09 -62.78 63.12
N GLU A 90 -5.12 -62.67 63.97
CA GLU A 90 -5.06 -62.82 65.42
C GLU A 90 -4.67 -64.26 65.81
N ALA A 91 -4.03 -64.44 66.98
CA ALA A 91 -4.55 -65.28 68.07
C ALA A 91 -3.64 -65.24 69.32
N HIS A 92 -4.28 -65.06 70.48
CA HIS A 92 -3.77 -65.03 71.86
C HIS A 92 -3.41 -66.46 72.41
N PRO A 93 -3.49 -66.76 73.73
CA PRO A 93 -2.45 -66.64 74.76
C PRO A 93 -2.18 -67.97 75.54
N ALA A 94 -1.27 -67.90 76.51
CA ALA A 94 -1.21 -68.66 77.78
C ALA A 94 -1.31 -70.21 77.77
N THR A 95 -0.24 -70.89 78.23
CA THR A 95 -0.33 -72.09 79.08
C THR A 95 1.03 -72.44 79.72
N GLU A 96 1.17 -72.22 81.03
CA GLU A 96 1.86 -73.14 81.98
C GLU A 96 1.13 -74.51 81.96
N PRO A 97 1.65 -75.68 82.45
CA PRO A 97 2.38 -75.83 83.73
C PRO A 97 3.39 -77.01 83.80
N ASP A 98 3.89 -77.23 85.02
CA ASP A 98 4.34 -78.51 85.64
C ASP A 98 5.43 -79.34 84.93
N GLY A 99 6.48 -79.82 85.60
CA GLY A 99 6.73 -79.91 87.02
C GLY A 99 7.69 -81.07 87.31
N ALA A 100 8.14 -81.08 88.57
CA ALA A 100 8.48 -82.23 89.38
C ALA A 100 9.90 -82.85 89.33
N ALA A 101 10.37 -83.01 90.58
CA ALA A 101 11.18 -84.08 91.15
C ALA A 101 12.71 -83.88 91.20
N ASP A 102 13.42 -84.22 92.27
CA ASP A 102 13.09 -84.75 93.61
C ASP A 102 14.43 -84.99 94.33
N ALA A 103 14.37 -85.11 95.66
CA ALA A 103 15.35 -85.63 96.62
C ALA A 103 16.63 -84.79 96.83
N GLY A 104 16.90 -84.23 98.02
CA GLY A 104 16.68 -84.79 99.35
C GLY A 104 17.91 -85.58 99.80
N ARG A 105 18.82 -84.95 100.55
CA ARG A 105 19.62 -85.68 101.54
C ARG A 105 20.12 -84.78 102.66
N ASP A 106 20.06 -85.39 103.82
CA ASP A 106 19.97 -84.87 105.16
C ASP A 106 21.30 -85.09 105.91
N GLN A 107 21.55 -84.27 106.93
CA GLN A 107 22.44 -84.45 108.09
C GLN A 107 23.98 -84.48 107.89
N SER A 108 24.68 -83.53 108.52
CA SER A 108 25.40 -83.79 109.80
C SER A 108 26.26 -82.60 110.27
N SER A 109 25.88 -82.03 111.41
CA SER A 109 26.72 -81.69 112.58
C SER A 109 28.24 -81.51 112.39
N ALA A 110 28.76 -80.29 112.54
CA ALA A 110 29.95 -79.95 113.35
C ALA A 110 30.24 -78.43 113.30
N ALA A 111 30.18 -77.77 114.45
CA ALA A 111 30.83 -76.47 114.69
C ALA A 111 32.21 -76.70 115.33
N PRO A 112 33.08 -75.69 115.44
CA PRO A 112 33.48 -74.65 114.48
C PRO A 112 35.03 -74.69 114.26
N PRO A 113 35.58 -73.84 113.38
CA PRO A 113 36.68 -73.00 113.87
C PRO A 113 36.49 -71.54 113.46
N ALA A 114 36.70 -70.64 114.42
CA ALA A 114 36.52 -69.19 114.34
C ALA A 114 37.58 -68.47 113.48
N ALA A 115 37.92 -69.03 112.31
CA ALA A 115 38.85 -68.48 111.32
C ALA A 115 38.31 -68.49 109.87
N GLN A 116 37.08 -69.00 109.65
CA GLN A 116 36.40 -68.98 108.34
C GLN A 116 35.45 -67.78 108.15
N PHE A 117 35.25 -66.96 109.19
CA PHE A 117 34.43 -65.75 109.10
C PHE A 117 35.14 -64.64 108.32
N ASP A 118 36.47 -64.54 108.43
CA ASP A 118 37.28 -63.59 107.67
C ASP A 118 37.20 -63.87 106.15
N GLU A 119 37.26 -65.13 105.72
CA GLU A 119 37.12 -65.51 104.30
C GLU A 119 35.69 -65.27 103.77
N ARG A 120 34.66 -65.39 104.61
CA ARG A 120 33.27 -65.09 104.22
C ARG A 120 33.06 -63.58 104.08
N ASP A 121 33.63 -62.78 104.96
CA ASP A 121 33.57 -61.33 104.88
C ASP A 121 34.39 -60.80 103.67
N ASP A 122 35.53 -61.42 103.35
CA ASP A 122 36.29 -61.14 102.12
C ASP A 122 35.48 -61.48 100.86
N VAL A 123 34.80 -62.63 100.83
CA VAL A 123 33.91 -63.01 99.72
C VAL A 123 32.73 -62.06 99.59
N ILE A 124 32.14 -61.60 100.69
CA ILE A 124 31.06 -60.59 100.67
C ILE A 124 31.59 -59.24 100.18
N SER A 125 32.79 -58.83 100.57
CA SER A 125 33.41 -57.60 100.04
C SER A 125 33.70 -57.70 98.54
N VAL A 126 34.12 -58.87 98.05
CA VAL A 126 34.29 -59.11 96.61
C VAL A 126 32.94 -59.11 95.90
N ILE A 127 31.88 -59.67 96.50
CA ILE A 127 30.52 -59.62 95.95
C ILE A 127 30.04 -58.18 95.83
N HIS A 128 30.15 -57.35 96.87
CA HIS A 128 29.75 -55.93 96.78
C HIS A 128 30.59 -55.15 95.76
N GLU A 129 31.90 -55.39 95.65
CA GLU A 129 32.72 -54.75 94.62
C GLU A 129 32.33 -55.21 93.21
N LEU A 130 31.96 -56.48 93.03
CA LEU A 130 31.44 -57.00 91.76
C LEU A 130 30.06 -56.44 91.42
N GLU A 131 29.20 -56.22 92.42
CA GLU A 131 27.91 -55.53 92.28
C GLU A 131 28.13 -54.06 91.88
N ASP A 132 29.02 -53.33 92.57
CA ASP A 132 29.41 -51.95 92.22
C ASP A 132 30.04 -51.87 90.81
N GLN A 133 30.78 -52.90 90.39
CA GLN A 133 31.30 -52.99 89.04
C GLN A 133 30.19 -53.24 88.03
N LEU A 134 29.24 -54.13 88.33
CA LEU A 134 28.09 -54.40 87.49
C LEU A 134 27.26 -53.12 87.29
N ASP A 135 26.96 -52.39 88.35
CA ASP A 135 26.23 -51.11 88.30
C ASP A 135 26.97 -50.07 87.45
N ARG A 136 28.30 -49.96 87.60
CA ARG A 136 29.13 -49.08 86.76
C ARG A 136 29.09 -49.50 85.29
N TYR A 137 29.14 -50.80 85.00
CA TYR A 137 29.04 -51.30 83.63
C TYR A 137 27.66 -51.05 83.03
N GLU A 138 26.59 -51.23 83.81
CA GLU A 138 25.23 -50.91 83.39
C GLU A 138 25.05 -49.41 83.12
N GLU A 139 25.60 -48.54 83.96
CA GLU A 139 25.57 -47.09 83.74
C GLU A 139 26.36 -46.68 82.49
N ILE A 140 27.54 -47.26 82.26
CA ILE A 140 28.34 -47.02 81.04
C ILE A 140 27.58 -47.52 79.82
N ARG A 141 26.98 -48.71 79.88
CA ARG A 141 26.19 -49.27 78.79
C ARG A 141 25.00 -48.38 78.47
N ALA A 142 24.24 -47.94 79.47
CA ALA A 142 23.11 -47.03 79.28
C ALA A 142 23.55 -45.70 78.64
N LYS A 143 24.69 -45.13 79.07
CA LYS A 143 25.26 -43.91 78.45
C LYS A 143 25.68 -44.14 77.00
N LEU A 144 26.26 -45.29 76.68
CA LEU A 144 26.65 -45.64 75.30
C LEU A 144 25.44 -45.88 74.41
N GLU A 145 24.41 -46.57 74.91
CA GLU A 145 23.14 -46.77 74.20
C GLU A 145 22.43 -45.43 73.97
N GLN A 146 22.43 -44.54 74.96
CA GLN A 146 21.91 -43.19 74.81
C GLN A 146 22.68 -42.42 73.73
N ARG A 147 24.01 -42.39 73.78
CA ARG A 147 24.83 -41.72 72.77
C ARG A 147 24.64 -42.32 71.39
N LEU A 148 24.56 -43.64 71.27
CA LEU A 148 24.30 -44.32 70.01
C LEU A 148 22.93 -43.92 69.45
N ASN A 149 21.90 -43.82 70.29
CA ASN A 149 20.58 -43.36 69.89
C ASN A 149 20.58 -41.88 69.48
N GLU A 150 21.25 -41.01 70.24
CA GLU A 150 21.40 -39.59 69.91
C GLU A 150 22.16 -39.40 68.59
N GLU A 151 23.26 -40.11 68.37
CA GLU A 151 24.00 -40.08 67.10
C GLU A 151 23.17 -40.63 65.94
N THR A 152 22.41 -41.70 66.16
CA THR A 152 21.54 -42.28 65.14
C THR A 152 20.41 -41.33 64.76
N GLN A 153 19.78 -40.69 65.74
CA GLN A 153 18.75 -39.68 65.50
C GLN A 153 19.33 -38.43 64.82
N GLY A 154 20.50 -37.97 65.27
CA GLY A 154 21.21 -36.86 64.64
C GLY A 154 21.56 -37.15 63.19
N ARG A 155 22.01 -38.37 62.90
CA ARG A 155 22.28 -38.83 61.53
C ARG A 155 21.00 -38.89 60.68
N GLN A 156 19.90 -39.42 61.21
CA GLN A 156 18.62 -39.47 60.50
C GLN A 156 18.09 -38.06 60.20
N ALA A 157 18.18 -37.13 61.16
CA ALA A 157 17.80 -35.73 60.94
C ALA A 157 18.69 -35.08 59.87
N ALA A 158 20.00 -35.31 59.90
CA ALA A 158 20.91 -34.83 58.87
C ALA A 158 20.56 -35.40 57.48
N GLU A 159 20.26 -36.70 57.38
CA GLU A 159 19.84 -37.36 56.14
C GLU A 159 18.52 -36.77 55.59
N GLN A 160 17.53 -36.48 56.44
CA GLN A 160 16.31 -35.80 56.03
C GLN A 160 16.58 -34.40 55.49
N THR A 161 17.41 -33.61 56.19
CA THR A 161 17.78 -32.27 55.72
C THR A 161 18.56 -32.31 54.41
N ALA A 162 19.41 -33.32 54.20
CA ALA A 162 20.13 -33.52 52.94
C ALA A 162 19.15 -33.79 51.79
N GLN A 163 18.18 -34.68 51.99
CA GLN A 163 17.14 -34.97 51.00
C GLN A 163 16.30 -33.72 50.67
N GLU A 164 15.88 -32.94 51.68
CA GLU A 164 15.17 -31.68 51.43
C GLU A 164 15.99 -30.70 50.58
N LEU A 165 17.30 -30.60 50.83
CA LEU A 165 18.19 -29.75 50.05
C LEU A 165 18.35 -30.26 48.62
N GLU A 166 18.48 -31.57 48.42
CA GLU A 166 18.50 -32.18 47.08
C GLU A 166 17.23 -31.88 46.30
N TRP A 167 16.05 -32.03 46.93
CA TRP A 167 14.77 -31.65 46.33
C TRP A 167 14.70 -30.16 45.99
N ARG A 168 15.18 -29.28 46.88
CA ARG A 168 15.25 -27.84 46.61
C ARG A 168 16.20 -27.50 45.48
N LEU A 169 17.36 -28.16 45.39
CA LEU A 169 18.33 -27.97 44.30
C LEU A 169 17.72 -28.37 42.96
N LEU A 170 17.10 -29.55 42.88
CA LEU A 170 16.45 -30.03 41.65
C LEU A 170 15.28 -29.11 41.23
N ALA A 171 14.51 -28.60 42.20
CA ALA A 171 13.47 -27.61 41.93
C ALA A 171 14.02 -26.26 41.45
N MET A 172 15.24 -25.89 41.84
CA MET A 172 15.89 -24.67 41.34
C MET A 172 16.51 -24.89 39.96
N GLU A 173 17.11 -26.05 39.70
CA GLU A 173 17.67 -26.41 38.39
C GLU A 173 16.58 -26.37 37.31
N THR A 174 15.43 -27.00 37.55
CA THR A 174 14.29 -26.96 36.63
C THR A 174 13.77 -25.54 36.36
N LYS A 175 13.74 -24.67 37.38
CA LYS A 175 13.38 -23.25 37.20
C LYS A 175 14.43 -22.49 36.39
N LEU A 176 15.71 -22.79 36.59
CA LEU A 176 16.80 -22.18 35.85
C LEU A 176 16.75 -22.58 34.37
N GLU A 177 16.52 -23.86 34.07
CA GLU A 177 16.32 -24.35 32.70
C GLU A 177 15.13 -23.65 32.02
N ALA A 178 13.99 -23.53 32.72
CA ALA A 178 12.82 -22.82 32.19
C ALA A 178 13.11 -21.32 31.95
N ALA A 179 13.87 -20.67 32.85
CA ALA A 179 14.29 -19.29 32.67
C ALA A 179 15.23 -19.14 31.46
N GLU A 180 16.18 -20.06 31.27
CA GLU A 180 17.07 -20.07 30.11
C GLU A 180 16.32 -20.27 28.80
N GLN A 181 15.33 -21.19 28.76
CA GLN A 181 14.45 -21.38 27.61
C GLN A 181 13.71 -20.08 27.27
N SER A 182 13.07 -19.45 28.25
CA SER A 182 12.35 -18.19 28.03
C SER A 182 13.28 -17.07 27.53
N ARG A 183 14.53 -17.03 27.99
CA ARG A 183 15.53 -16.07 27.53
C ARG A 183 15.93 -16.31 26.07
N GLN A 184 16.01 -17.57 25.64
CA GLN A 184 16.28 -17.92 24.24
C GLN A 184 15.11 -17.53 23.33
N GLU A 185 13.87 -17.79 23.76
CA GLU A 185 12.66 -17.37 23.03
C GLU A 185 12.58 -15.85 22.89
N ILE A 186 12.85 -15.10 23.97
CA ILE A 186 12.91 -13.63 23.92
C ILE A 186 13.96 -13.17 22.91
N ALA A 187 15.15 -13.76 22.89
CA ALA A 187 16.21 -13.39 21.96
C ALA A 187 15.81 -13.65 20.49
N GLN A 188 15.11 -14.75 20.22
CA GLN A 188 14.59 -15.07 18.88
C GLN A 188 13.51 -14.06 18.44
N LEU A 189 12.55 -13.77 19.32
CA LEU A 189 11.49 -12.80 19.05
C LEU A 189 12.04 -11.39 18.84
N GLU A 190 13.10 -10.99 19.57
CA GLU A 190 13.79 -9.72 19.35
C GLU A 190 14.48 -9.64 17.98
N GLU A 191 15.02 -10.75 17.47
CA GLU A 191 15.61 -10.82 16.13
C GLU A 191 14.52 -10.72 15.06
N GLU A 192 13.44 -11.50 15.19
CA GLU A 192 12.29 -11.43 14.29
C GLU A 192 11.65 -10.04 14.26
N LEU A 193 11.57 -9.36 15.42
CA LEU A 193 11.08 -7.98 15.50
C LEU A 193 11.97 -7.01 14.71
N LYS A 194 13.30 -7.13 14.84
CA LYS A 194 14.25 -6.30 14.07
C LYS A 194 14.12 -6.55 12.57
N ASP A 195 13.97 -7.80 12.15
CA ASP A 195 13.74 -8.15 10.74
C ASP A 195 12.40 -7.60 10.24
N ALA A 196 11.34 -7.68 11.04
CA ALA A 196 10.04 -7.10 10.71
C ALA A 196 10.12 -5.56 10.59
N GLU A 197 10.85 -4.89 11.49
CA GLU A 197 11.06 -3.44 11.46
C GLU A 197 11.82 -2.98 10.22
N THR A 198 12.90 -3.68 9.86
CA THR A 198 13.67 -3.36 8.65
C THR A 198 12.85 -3.58 7.38
N ASN A 199 12.07 -4.66 7.32
CA ASN A 199 11.13 -4.91 6.22
C ASN A 199 10.04 -3.84 6.14
N ALA A 200 9.48 -3.42 7.27
CA ALA A 200 8.49 -2.34 7.32
C ALA A 200 9.08 -1.01 6.85
N ALA A 201 10.33 -0.69 7.22
CA ALA A 201 11.02 0.51 6.74
C ALA A 201 11.21 0.50 5.22
N ARG A 202 11.64 -0.64 4.66
CA ARG A 202 11.78 -0.82 3.21
C ARG A 202 10.46 -0.67 2.46
N LEU A 203 9.38 -1.27 2.97
CA LEU A 203 8.05 -1.15 2.36
C LEU A 203 7.53 0.30 2.41
N ARG A 204 7.80 1.03 3.50
CA ARG A 204 7.46 2.45 3.59
C ARG A 204 8.21 3.28 2.55
N GLU A 205 9.49 3.00 2.32
CA GLU A 205 10.27 3.68 1.28
C GLU A 205 9.75 3.34 -0.13
N GLN A 206 9.40 2.08 -0.40
CA GLN A 206 8.80 1.71 -1.68
C GLN A 206 7.44 2.38 -1.91
N LEU A 207 6.63 2.50 -0.85
CA LEU A 207 5.34 3.19 -0.91
C LEU A 207 5.52 4.68 -1.25
N THR A 208 6.48 5.36 -0.62
CA THR A 208 6.72 6.79 -0.89
C THR A 208 7.27 7.00 -2.30
N GLN A 209 8.13 6.12 -2.79
CA GLN A 209 8.61 6.13 -4.18
C GLN A 209 7.45 5.94 -5.17
N ALA A 210 6.59 4.94 -4.95
CA ALA A 210 5.43 4.69 -5.80
C ALA A 210 4.44 5.87 -5.82
N GLN A 211 4.21 6.52 -4.68
CA GLN A 211 3.38 7.74 -4.59
C GLN A 211 4.01 8.91 -5.35
N ALA A 212 5.33 9.09 -5.28
CA ALA A 212 6.05 10.11 -6.05
C ALA A 212 5.95 9.85 -7.56
N GLU A 213 6.08 8.59 -7.99
CA GLU A 213 5.90 8.21 -9.40
C GLU A 213 4.47 8.43 -9.88
N GLN A 214 3.47 8.07 -9.06
CA GLN A 214 2.06 8.30 -9.38
C GLN A 214 1.78 9.80 -9.59
N THR A 215 2.20 10.66 -8.66
CA THR A 215 1.98 12.11 -8.76
C THR A 215 2.68 12.71 -9.98
N ARG A 216 3.88 12.23 -10.32
CA ARG A 216 4.59 12.61 -11.54
C ARG A 216 3.82 12.19 -12.80
N LEU A 217 3.37 10.93 -12.88
CA LEU A 217 2.62 10.43 -14.03
C LEU A 217 1.28 11.15 -14.21
N GLU A 218 0.61 11.54 -13.13
CA GLU A 218 -0.61 12.36 -13.19
C GLU A 218 -0.34 13.75 -13.78
N GLN A 219 0.79 14.38 -13.42
CA GLN A 219 1.19 15.66 -14.00
C GLN A 219 1.51 15.51 -15.49
N GLU A 220 2.28 14.48 -15.86
CA GLU A 220 2.59 14.17 -17.26
C GLU A 220 1.28 13.95 -18.05
N LEU A 221 0.34 13.17 -17.54
CA LEU A 221 -0.96 12.93 -18.16
C LEU A 221 -1.76 14.22 -18.35
N ARG A 222 -1.83 15.09 -17.33
CA ARG A 222 -2.48 16.41 -17.45
C ARG A 222 -1.83 17.28 -18.52
N THR A 223 -0.50 17.29 -18.62
CA THR A 223 0.18 18.07 -19.67
C THR A 223 -0.08 17.52 -21.08
N GLN A 224 -0.14 16.20 -21.23
CA GLN A 224 -0.47 15.57 -22.51
C GLN A 224 -1.94 15.80 -22.89
N GLN A 225 -2.85 15.85 -21.92
CA GLN A 225 -4.25 16.21 -22.18
C GLN A 225 -4.37 17.64 -22.73
N LYS A 226 -3.67 18.60 -22.12
CA LYS A 226 -3.64 19.99 -22.63
C LYS A 226 -3.07 20.09 -24.05
N SER A 227 -1.99 19.37 -24.35
CA SER A 227 -1.40 19.37 -25.70
C SER A 227 -2.36 18.76 -26.73
N LEU A 228 -3.14 17.74 -26.36
CA LEU A 228 -4.17 17.15 -27.22
C LEU A 228 -5.34 18.12 -27.46
N GLU A 229 -5.75 18.88 -26.44
CA GLU A 229 -6.77 19.93 -26.59
C GLU A 229 -6.30 21.03 -27.55
N GLU A 230 -5.06 21.51 -27.41
CA GLU A 230 -4.44 22.47 -28.33
C GLU A 230 -4.36 21.94 -29.78
N LEU A 231 -4.01 20.67 -29.96
CA LEU A 231 -4.01 20.05 -31.29
C LEU A 231 -5.41 19.98 -31.89
N TRP A 232 -6.44 19.80 -31.06
CA TRP A 232 -7.83 19.78 -31.51
C TRP A 232 -8.31 21.18 -31.92
N THR A 233 -7.97 22.23 -31.17
CA THR A 233 -8.29 23.61 -31.54
C THR A 233 -7.59 24.01 -32.84
N LEU A 234 -6.28 23.73 -32.97
CA LEU A 234 -5.52 23.97 -34.20
C LEU A 234 -6.10 23.22 -35.40
N ARG A 235 -6.60 21.99 -35.20
CA ARG A 235 -7.27 21.23 -36.25
C ARG A 235 -8.54 21.94 -36.72
N LYS A 236 -9.37 22.41 -35.78
CA LYS A 236 -10.62 23.14 -36.07
C LYS A 236 -10.34 24.45 -36.80
N GLU A 237 -9.34 25.21 -36.38
CA GLU A 237 -8.90 26.45 -37.04
C GLU A 237 -8.45 26.18 -38.48
N ARG A 238 -7.60 25.17 -38.69
CA ARG A 238 -7.12 24.77 -40.01
C ARG A 238 -8.25 24.34 -40.94
N ASP A 239 -9.27 23.66 -40.43
CA ASP A 239 -10.44 23.29 -41.24
C ASP A 239 -11.32 24.51 -41.57
N GLY A 240 -11.44 25.47 -40.64
CA GLY A 240 -12.05 26.78 -40.88
C GLY A 240 -11.34 27.56 -41.99
N LEU A 241 -10.02 27.72 -41.88
CA LEU A 241 -9.18 28.40 -42.88
C LEU A 241 -9.26 27.74 -44.27
N ARG A 242 -9.37 26.41 -44.34
CA ARG A 242 -9.58 25.69 -45.61
C ARG A 242 -10.91 26.04 -46.26
N SER A 243 -11.97 26.18 -45.47
CA SER A 243 -13.28 26.61 -45.95
C SER A 243 -13.23 28.05 -46.48
N GLU A 244 -12.62 28.96 -45.72
CA GLU A 244 -12.42 30.36 -46.12
C GLU A 244 -11.60 30.49 -47.40
N LEU A 245 -10.51 29.71 -47.53
CA LEU A 245 -9.70 29.67 -48.73
C LEU A 245 -10.50 29.21 -49.96
N LYS A 246 -11.36 28.19 -49.80
CA LYS A 246 -12.24 27.72 -50.87
C LYS A 246 -13.24 28.79 -51.28
N ALA A 247 -13.83 29.51 -50.32
CA ALA A 247 -14.73 30.62 -50.59
C ALA A 247 -14.02 31.79 -51.29
N ALA A 248 -12.82 32.15 -50.84
CA ALA A 248 -12.01 33.19 -51.46
C ALA A 248 -11.65 32.84 -52.92
N ARG A 249 -11.25 31.60 -53.20
CA ARG A 249 -11.01 31.12 -54.58
C ARG A 249 -12.25 31.23 -55.45
N SER A 250 -13.41 30.78 -54.96
CA SER A 250 -14.66 30.90 -55.72
C SER A 250 -15.02 32.36 -56.02
N ARG A 251 -14.77 33.30 -55.10
CA ARG A 251 -15.00 34.73 -55.34
C ARG A 251 -14.01 35.30 -56.36
N ALA A 252 -12.74 34.89 -56.29
CA ALA A 252 -11.73 35.30 -57.27
C ALA A 252 -12.12 34.84 -58.68
N ASP A 253 -12.56 33.59 -58.85
CA ASP A 253 -13.03 33.06 -60.14
C ASP A 253 -14.25 33.84 -60.67
N GLN A 254 -15.19 34.21 -59.78
CA GLN A 254 -16.35 35.03 -60.15
C GLN A 254 -15.94 36.43 -60.60
N LEU A 255 -15.05 37.09 -59.86
CA LEU A 255 -14.54 38.41 -60.21
C LEU A 255 -13.76 38.38 -61.52
N GLN A 256 -13.00 37.32 -61.78
CA GLN A 256 -12.29 37.15 -63.04
C GLN A 256 -13.26 37.04 -64.22
N ARG A 257 -14.32 36.23 -64.10
CA ARG A 257 -15.37 36.14 -65.15
C ARG A 257 -16.05 37.49 -65.38
N ALA A 258 -16.41 38.20 -64.31
CA ALA A 258 -17.02 39.53 -64.42
C ALA A 258 -16.09 40.53 -65.12
N LEU A 259 -14.79 40.47 -64.85
CA LEU A 259 -13.78 41.31 -65.52
C LEU A 259 -13.68 40.97 -67.02
N GLU A 260 -13.69 39.69 -67.38
CA GLU A 260 -13.68 39.22 -68.76
C GLU A 260 -14.94 39.69 -69.52
N GLU A 261 -16.12 39.52 -68.93
CA GLU A 261 -17.40 40.00 -69.48
C GLU A 261 -17.40 41.52 -69.66
N SER A 262 -16.97 42.28 -68.66
CA SER A 262 -16.87 43.75 -68.75
C SER A 262 -15.91 44.18 -69.85
N THR A 263 -14.81 43.46 -70.03
CA THR A 263 -13.84 43.71 -71.11
C THR A 263 -14.44 43.43 -72.48
N GLN A 264 -15.20 42.33 -72.64
CA GLN A 264 -15.92 42.03 -73.88
C GLN A 264 -16.97 43.09 -74.21
N GLN A 265 -17.75 43.54 -73.21
CA GLN A 265 -18.73 44.61 -73.37
C GLN A 265 -18.08 45.92 -73.81
N ARG A 266 -16.99 46.32 -73.15
CA ARG A 266 -16.20 47.51 -73.52
C ARG A 266 -15.67 47.43 -74.95
N ASN A 267 -15.13 46.29 -75.37
CA ASN A 267 -14.66 46.10 -76.74
C ASN A 267 -15.80 46.21 -77.76
N THR A 268 -16.97 45.65 -77.43
CA THR A 268 -18.17 45.74 -78.28
C THR A 268 -18.65 47.18 -78.43
N LEU A 269 -18.71 47.93 -77.31
CA LEU A 269 -19.08 49.35 -77.32
C LEU A 269 -18.07 50.20 -78.08
N ALA A 270 -16.76 49.95 -77.91
CA ALA A 270 -15.71 50.63 -78.66
C ALA A 270 -15.86 50.42 -80.18
N GLY A 271 -16.14 49.19 -80.61
CA GLY A 271 -16.42 48.90 -82.02
C GLY A 271 -17.69 49.59 -82.54
N SER A 272 -18.74 49.68 -81.73
CA SER A 272 -19.96 50.41 -82.08
C SER A 272 -19.72 51.92 -82.20
N LEU A 273 -18.93 52.49 -81.28
CA LEU A 273 -18.54 53.90 -81.33
C LEU A 273 -17.74 54.19 -82.61
N GLN A 274 -16.74 53.36 -82.94
CA GLN A 274 -15.95 53.52 -84.16
C GLN A 274 -16.82 53.52 -85.43
N LYS A 275 -17.83 52.63 -85.49
CA LYS A 275 -18.81 52.62 -86.60
C LYS A 275 -19.63 53.90 -86.65
N ALA A 276 -20.12 54.38 -85.51
CA ALA A 276 -20.90 55.62 -85.43
C ALA A 276 -20.05 56.85 -85.81
N THR A 277 -18.79 56.91 -85.39
CA THR A 277 -17.85 57.95 -85.80
C THR A 277 -17.63 57.94 -87.32
N ALA A 278 -17.41 56.78 -87.93
CA ALA A 278 -17.26 56.67 -89.38
C ALA A 278 -18.53 57.11 -90.14
N GLN A 279 -19.72 56.76 -89.63
CA GLN A 279 -20.99 57.21 -90.20
C GLN A 279 -21.17 58.73 -90.09
N LEU A 280 -20.76 59.33 -88.96
CA LEU A 280 -20.79 60.77 -88.76
C LEU A 280 -19.83 61.48 -89.74
N ASP A 281 -18.61 60.99 -89.89
CA ASP A 281 -17.62 61.55 -90.82
C ASP A 281 -18.11 61.50 -92.27
N GLU A 282 -18.71 60.37 -92.67
CA GLU A 282 -19.34 60.21 -93.98
C GLU A 282 -20.48 61.22 -94.19
N ALA A 283 -21.40 61.33 -93.23
CA ALA A 283 -22.49 62.31 -93.28
C ALA A 283 -21.97 63.76 -93.34
N GLN A 284 -20.89 64.08 -92.64
CA GLN A 284 -20.25 65.40 -92.71
C GLN A 284 -19.64 65.67 -94.08
N ASN A 285 -18.96 64.68 -94.68
CA ASN A 285 -18.39 64.81 -96.02
C ASN A 285 -19.49 65.00 -97.07
N GLN A 286 -20.58 64.24 -96.97
CA GLN A 286 -21.77 64.43 -97.80
C GLN A 286 -22.35 65.83 -97.64
N ASN A 287 -22.48 66.33 -96.40
CA ASN A 287 -22.97 67.67 -96.14
C ASN A 287 -22.06 68.75 -96.77
N ARG A 288 -20.73 68.62 -96.64
CA ARG A 288 -19.76 69.52 -97.29
C ARG A 288 -19.89 69.48 -98.82
N SER A 289 -20.01 68.30 -99.41
CA SER A 289 -20.22 68.14 -100.86
C SER A 289 -21.52 68.83 -101.32
N LEU A 290 -22.63 68.59 -100.62
CA LEU A 290 -23.91 69.24 -100.90
C LEU A 290 -23.82 70.76 -100.77
N ARG A 291 -23.13 71.28 -99.75
CA ARG A 291 -22.88 72.72 -99.61
C ARG A 291 -22.08 73.28 -100.79
N GLY A 292 -21.02 72.59 -101.23
CA GLY A 292 -20.23 73.01 -102.39
C GLY A 292 -21.04 72.98 -103.71
N ARG A 293 -21.94 72.01 -103.86
CA ARG A 293 -22.89 71.97 -104.99
C ARG A 293 -23.92 73.10 -104.91
N LEU A 294 -24.37 73.45 -103.71
CA LEU A 294 -25.28 74.58 -103.51
C LEU A 294 -24.60 75.91 -103.84
N THR A 295 -23.34 76.12 -103.44
CA THR A 295 -22.61 77.36 -103.75
C THR A 295 -22.38 77.51 -105.25
N THR A 296 -21.95 76.45 -105.94
CA THR A 296 -21.78 76.45 -107.40
C THR A 296 -23.10 76.72 -108.12
N ALA A 297 -24.20 76.07 -107.72
CA ALA A 297 -25.52 76.35 -108.29
C ALA A 297 -26.00 77.80 -108.05
N LEU A 298 -25.65 78.40 -106.90
CA LEU A 298 -25.93 79.83 -106.63
C LEU A 298 -25.07 80.76 -107.48
N GLU A 299 -23.80 80.42 -107.74
CA GLU A 299 -22.92 81.15 -108.66
C GLU A 299 -23.45 81.10 -110.10
N GLU A 300 -23.80 79.90 -110.59
CA GLU A 300 -24.45 79.69 -111.90
C GLU A 300 -25.75 80.49 -112.02
N LYS A 301 -26.60 80.47 -110.98
CA LYS A 301 -27.82 81.29 -110.93
C LYS A 301 -27.48 82.78 -111.05
N GLY A 302 -26.47 83.26 -110.33
CA GLY A 302 -26.02 84.65 -110.40
C GLY A 302 -25.45 85.04 -111.77
N GLU A 303 -24.73 84.13 -112.43
CA GLU A 303 -24.27 84.32 -113.82
C GLU A 303 -25.44 84.37 -114.80
N LEU A 304 -26.41 83.47 -114.67
CA LEU A 304 -27.63 83.48 -115.44
C LEU A 304 -28.41 84.79 -115.24
N GLU A 305 -28.58 85.24 -113.99
CA GLU A 305 -29.20 86.54 -113.67
C GLU A 305 -28.47 87.70 -114.37
N ARG A 306 -27.12 87.76 -114.30
CA ARG A 306 -26.31 88.77 -115.04
C ARG A 306 -26.43 88.67 -116.56
N SER A 307 -26.58 87.45 -117.09
CA SER A 307 -26.78 87.25 -118.53
C SER A 307 -28.17 87.72 -118.97
N VAL A 308 -29.20 87.47 -118.15
CA VAL A 308 -30.56 87.95 -118.36
C VAL A 308 -30.61 89.47 -118.29
N THR A 309 -29.95 90.10 -117.32
CA THR A 309 -29.87 91.57 -117.25
C THR A 309 -29.17 92.14 -118.49
N ASN A 310 -28.03 91.59 -118.90
CA ASN A 310 -27.34 92.00 -120.13
C ASN A 310 -28.21 91.85 -121.38
N LEU A 311 -28.95 90.75 -121.52
CA LEU A 311 -29.86 90.55 -122.66
C LEU A 311 -31.03 91.53 -122.60
N SER A 312 -31.57 91.80 -121.41
CA SER A 312 -32.62 92.81 -121.23
C SER A 312 -32.15 94.23 -121.55
N GLU A 313 -30.92 94.58 -121.19
CA GLU A 313 -30.30 95.87 -121.55
C GLU A 313 -30.06 95.97 -123.07
N LYS A 314 -29.56 94.90 -123.70
CA LYS A 314 -29.40 94.84 -125.17
C LYS A 314 -30.73 94.99 -125.91
N LEU A 315 -31.80 94.39 -125.40
CA LEU A 315 -33.16 94.54 -125.93
C LEU A 315 -33.72 95.96 -125.71
N ALA A 316 -33.30 96.67 -124.66
CA ALA A 316 -33.70 98.06 -124.41
C ALA A 316 -32.96 99.08 -125.29
N THR A 317 -31.86 98.69 -125.95
CA THR A 317 -31.06 99.55 -126.86
C THR A 317 -31.35 99.35 -128.36
N LEU A 318 -32.26 98.43 -128.71
CA LEU A 318 -32.79 98.22 -130.07
C LEU A 318 -34.15 98.91 -130.22
#